data_AF-A0A7Y4L0Q0-F1
#
_entry.id   AF-A0A7Y4L0Q0-F1
#
_cell.length_a   1.000
_cell.length_b   1.000
_cell.length_c   1.000
_cell.angle_alpha   90.00
_cell.angle_beta   90.00
_cell.angle_gamma   90.00
#
_symmetry.space_group_name_H-M   'P 1'
#
loop_
_entity.id
_entity.type
_entity.pdbx_description
1 polymer ?
#
loop_
_entity_poly.entity_id
_entity_poly.type
_entity_poly.pdbx_seq_one_letter_code
_entity_poly.pdbx_strand_id
1 'polypeptide(L)'
;MNVFGSSGVRAFLGYVGLALLVIVLVNLLVRRLGGWRKLGRWIKRETRRTVNAFVEPIAARRRYKRRLRLLGQVLRDQQAWVAAEQVIVAAANLLPGYAPYAVALTRKRVGVLVAGPDAHAPLPAPWQHDDQDPRLWWIDRDSVPEPAARRAETPLLVCLGTDSGGTAVLMIDLLSGPRSLSVYGVDRIARPVVQAIAAQLDVRLPVGAIEVAEGIHSQHDGLPLAQAVVRLGAWFIVGAEPLHVPLPSGRRLLSLGPARGSSRLVEALPDQSLRLHGAAEWLRIDPLPLARAVQRSIRSLPPHDFGTDTSFTTAEPLDDLDDLRMPAGTIGVSASAADAGEPTRKAASWS
;
A
#
# COMPACT_ATOMS: atom_id res chain seq x y z
N MET A 1 34.30 -19.39 64.89
CA MET A 1 35.39 -18.40 64.70
C MET A 1 35.94 -18.53 63.28
N ASN A 2 35.81 -17.42 62.56
CA ASN A 2 36.16 -17.08 61.17
C ASN A 2 37.26 -17.89 60.46
N VAL A 3 36.86 -18.68 59.46
CA VAL A 3 37.71 -19.16 58.36
C VAL A 3 37.34 -18.37 57.09
N PHE A 4 37.76 -17.10 57.02
CA PHE A 4 37.54 -16.24 55.83
C PHE A 4 38.76 -15.36 55.48
N GLY A 5 39.94 -15.61 56.05
CA GLY A 5 41.05 -14.65 56.04
C GLY A 5 42.07 -14.72 54.89
N SER A 6 42.24 -15.84 54.18
CA SER A 6 43.40 -16.03 53.28
C SER A 6 43.09 -16.01 51.79
N SER A 7 41.91 -16.45 51.35
CA SER A 7 41.53 -16.44 49.92
C SER A 7 41.15 -15.03 49.45
N GLY A 8 40.44 -14.26 50.29
CA GLY A 8 40.04 -12.89 50.00
C GLY A 8 41.22 -11.94 49.88
N VAL A 9 42.26 -12.11 50.71
CA VAL A 9 43.46 -11.25 50.68
C VAL A 9 44.28 -11.49 49.41
N ARG A 10 44.45 -12.75 48.98
CA ARG A 10 45.16 -13.05 47.71
C ARG A 10 44.39 -12.57 46.48
N ALA A 11 43.06 -12.73 46.46
CA ALA A 11 42.22 -12.18 45.40
C ALA A 11 42.31 -10.64 45.37
N PHE A 12 42.24 -9.99 46.54
CA PHE A 12 42.37 -8.54 46.67
C PHE A 12 43.74 -8.03 46.20
N LEU A 13 44.85 -8.66 46.62
CA LEU A 13 46.19 -8.35 46.12
C LEU A 13 46.32 -8.57 44.61
N GLY A 14 45.68 -9.62 44.08
CA GLY A 14 45.58 -9.85 42.63
C GLY A 14 44.86 -8.72 41.90
N TYR A 15 43.72 -8.27 42.41
CA TYR A 15 42.97 -7.13 41.84
C TYR A 15 43.74 -5.82 41.94
N VAL A 16 44.40 -5.55 43.07
CA VAL A 16 45.21 -4.35 43.26
C VAL A 16 46.43 -4.36 42.33
N GLY A 17 47.12 -5.49 42.20
CA GLY A 17 48.24 -5.65 41.27
C GLY A 17 47.82 -5.46 39.81
N LEU A 18 46.68 -6.04 39.41
CA LEU A 18 46.12 -5.86 38.07
C LEU A 18 45.71 -4.40 37.83
N ALA A 19 45.07 -3.75 38.79
CA ALA A 19 44.67 -2.34 38.68
C ALA A 19 45.90 -1.42 38.54
N LEU A 20 46.93 -1.64 39.33
CA LEU A 20 48.21 -0.93 39.22
C LEU A 20 48.85 -1.13 37.85
N LEU A 21 48.90 -2.38 37.36
CA LEU A 21 49.43 -2.70 36.04
C LEU A 21 48.68 -1.95 34.94
N VAL A 22 47.34 -1.94 35.00
CA VAL A 22 46.47 -1.20 34.06
C VAL A 22 46.76 0.30 34.13
N ILE A 23 46.86 0.88 35.33
CA ILE A 23 47.16 2.30 35.52
C ILE A 23 48.53 2.65 34.91
N VAL A 24 49.55 1.83 35.14
CA VAL A 24 50.91 2.04 34.60
C VAL A 24 50.91 1.95 33.08
N LEU A 25 50.24 0.95 32.49
CA LEU A 25 50.11 0.81 31.05
C LEU A 25 49.40 2.00 30.42
N VAL A 26 48.28 2.45 31.01
CA VAL A 26 47.55 3.65 30.56
C VAL A 26 48.45 4.88 30.64
N ASN A 27 49.20 5.06 31.73
CA ASN A 27 50.09 6.20 31.90
C ASN A 27 51.25 6.18 30.88
N LEU A 28 51.86 5.03 30.62
CA LEU A 28 52.88 4.87 29.57
C LEU A 28 52.32 5.20 28.19
N LEU A 29 51.10 4.75 27.90
CA LEU A 29 50.42 5.01 26.64
C LEU A 29 50.12 6.51 26.47
N VAL A 30 49.66 7.17 27.54
CA VAL A 30 49.42 8.63 27.58
C VAL A 30 50.71 9.41 27.33
N ARG A 31 51.82 9.01 27.95
CA ARG A 31 53.14 9.65 27.76
C ARG A 31 53.62 9.46 26.32
N ARG A 32 53.50 8.26 25.76
CA ARG A 32 53.93 7.93 24.39
C ARG A 32 53.11 8.66 23.32
N LEU A 33 51.81 8.89 23.56
CA LEU A 33 50.90 9.58 22.64
C LEU A 33 50.90 11.10 22.82
N GLY A 34 51.67 11.66 23.77
CA GLY A 34 51.78 13.10 24.00
C GLY A 34 50.55 13.72 24.69
N GLY A 35 49.92 12.98 25.60
CA GLY A 35 48.90 13.48 26.54
C GLY A 35 47.50 12.89 26.38
N TRP A 36 46.72 12.98 27.46
CA TRP A 36 45.36 12.44 27.57
C TRP A 36 44.42 12.91 26.45
N ARG A 37 44.59 14.14 25.96
CA ARG A 37 43.80 14.71 24.85
C ARG A 37 44.06 14.01 23.50
N LYS A 38 45.24 13.42 23.28
CA LYS A 38 45.55 12.67 22.05
C LYS A 38 45.05 11.24 22.14
N LEU A 39 45.23 10.58 23.29
CA LEU A 39 44.66 9.26 23.55
C LEU A 39 43.11 9.28 23.46
N GLY A 40 42.46 10.27 24.07
CA GLY A 40 41.01 10.43 23.95
C GLY A 40 40.54 10.67 22.52
N ARG A 41 41.28 11.45 21.72
CA ARG A 41 40.99 11.64 20.28
C ARG A 41 41.19 10.35 19.47
N TRP A 42 42.19 9.55 19.80
CA TRP A 42 42.45 8.26 19.16
C TRP A 42 41.34 7.24 19.50
N ILE A 43 41.02 7.08 20.78
CA ILE A 43 39.92 6.22 21.24
C ILE A 43 38.61 6.66 20.60
N LYS A 44 38.28 7.95 20.61
CA LYS A 44 37.05 8.49 20.00
C LYS A 44 36.97 8.24 18.50
N ARG A 45 38.10 8.28 17.78
CA ARG A 45 38.15 7.97 16.34
C ARG A 45 37.92 6.49 16.07
N GLU A 46 38.50 5.62 16.90
CA GLU A 46 38.39 4.17 16.73
C GLU A 46 37.01 3.66 17.18
N THR A 47 36.51 4.10 18.35
CA THR A 47 35.14 3.78 18.79
C THR A 47 34.08 4.29 17.82
N ARG A 48 34.25 5.46 17.19
CA ARG A 48 33.24 5.95 16.23
C ARG A 48 33.07 5.02 15.03
N ARG A 49 34.12 4.33 14.59
CA ARG A 49 34.06 3.37 13.47
C ARG A 49 33.43 2.05 13.91
N THR A 50 33.78 1.54 15.08
CA THR A 50 33.23 0.28 15.61
C THR A 50 31.79 0.44 16.12
N VAL A 51 31.48 1.54 16.81
CA VAL A 51 30.14 1.81 17.36
C VAL A 51 29.11 1.99 16.26
N ASN A 52 29.47 2.64 15.13
CA ASN A 52 28.54 2.76 14.01
C ASN A 52 28.13 1.39 13.45
N ALA A 53 29.04 0.42 13.40
CA ALA A 53 28.72 -0.94 12.95
C ALA A 53 27.78 -1.69 13.92
N PHE A 54 27.84 -1.40 15.23
CA PHE A 54 26.96 -2.00 16.24
C PHE A 54 25.64 -1.24 16.47
N VAL A 55 25.61 0.07 16.23
CA VAL A 55 24.42 0.90 16.42
C VAL A 55 23.49 0.83 15.21
N GLU A 56 24.02 0.67 14.00
CA GLU A 56 23.20 0.64 12.78
C GLU A 56 22.13 -0.48 12.80
N PRO A 57 22.41 -1.72 13.22
CA PRO A 57 21.38 -2.76 13.36
C PRO A 57 20.26 -2.38 14.35
N ILE A 58 20.62 -1.72 15.47
CA ILE A 58 19.66 -1.29 16.48
C ILE A 58 18.81 -0.14 15.96
N ALA A 59 19.43 0.84 15.30
CA ALA A 59 18.75 1.96 14.67
C ALA A 59 17.79 1.47 13.58
N ALA A 60 18.24 0.57 12.70
CA ALA A 60 17.42 -0.06 11.67
C ALA A 60 16.21 -0.80 12.28
N ARG A 61 16.42 -1.61 13.33
CA ARG A 61 15.33 -2.30 14.03
C ARG A 61 14.34 -1.32 14.69
N ARG A 62 14.82 -0.21 15.26
CA ARG A 62 13.97 0.85 15.81
C ARG A 62 13.16 1.56 14.72
N ARG A 63 13.78 1.90 13.58
CA ARG A 63 13.10 2.50 12.41
C ARG A 63 12.02 1.56 11.89
N TYR A 64 12.34 0.29 11.66
CA TYR A 64 11.37 -0.73 11.26
C TYR A 64 10.17 -0.82 12.22
N LYS A 65 10.42 -0.92 13.54
CA LYS A 65 9.33 -0.97 14.53
C LYS A 65 8.47 0.28 14.53
N ARG A 66 9.05 1.47 14.33
CA ARG A 66 8.30 2.73 14.23
C ARG A 66 7.42 2.75 12.99
N ARG A 67 7.97 2.42 11.81
CA ARG A 67 7.22 2.36 10.54
C ARG A 67 6.11 1.31 10.57
N LEU A 68 6.39 0.13 11.14
CA LEU A 68 5.40 -0.93 11.33
C LEU A 68 4.25 -0.49 12.25
N ARG A 69 4.53 0.29 13.30
CA ARG A 69 3.48 0.87 14.16
C ARG A 69 2.68 1.92 13.40
N LEU A 70 3.33 2.82 12.67
CA LEU A 70 2.66 3.85 11.88
C LEU A 70 1.70 3.22 10.86
N LEU A 71 2.19 2.27 10.05
CA LEU A 71 1.34 1.55 9.09
C LEU A 71 0.22 0.79 9.78
N GLY A 72 0.52 0.07 10.86
CA GLY A 72 -0.51 -0.66 11.61
C GLY A 72 -1.56 0.24 12.26
N GLN A 73 -1.22 1.50 12.58
CA GLN A 73 -2.18 2.49 13.05
C GLN A 73 -3.07 2.97 11.90
N VAL A 74 -2.47 3.43 10.80
CA VAL A 74 -3.21 3.96 9.63
C VAL A 74 -4.12 2.89 9.01
N LEU A 75 -3.62 1.66 8.83
CA LEU A 75 -4.39 0.58 8.22
C LEU A 75 -5.69 0.27 9.00
N ARG A 76 -5.71 0.49 10.32
CA ARG A 76 -6.86 0.20 11.19
C ARG A 76 -7.75 1.42 11.45
N ASP A 77 -7.31 2.60 11.03
CA ASP A 77 -7.97 3.87 11.31
C ASP A 77 -8.92 4.23 10.17
N GLN A 78 -10.21 3.89 10.31
CA GLN A 78 -11.22 4.19 9.29
C GLN A 78 -11.26 5.69 8.92
N GLN A 79 -11.05 6.59 9.88
CA GLN A 79 -11.06 8.03 9.63
C GLN A 79 -9.86 8.47 8.79
N ALA A 80 -8.71 7.79 8.93
CA ALA A 80 -7.56 8.02 8.06
C ALA A 80 -7.84 7.65 6.59
N TRP A 81 -8.56 6.53 6.35
CA TRP A 81 -8.94 6.12 5.00
C TRP A 81 -9.94 7.08 4.37
N VAL A 82 -11.00 7.45 5.10
CA VAL A 82 -12.02 8.41 4.63
C VAL A 82 -11.37 9.76 4.30
N ALA A 83 -10.50 10.28 5.18
CA ALA A 83 -9.78 11.52 4.92
C ALA A 83 -8.88 11.43 3.68
N ALA A 84 -8.23 10.28 3.46
CA ALA A 84 -7.39 10.06 2.28
C ALA A 84 -8.22 9.99 0.98
N GLU A 85 -9.41 9.38 1.02
CA GLU A 85 -10.33 9.31 -0.12
C GLU A 85 -10.93 10.70 -0.42
N GLN A 86 -11.38 11.42 0.63
CA GLN A 86 -11.89 12.79 0.51
C GLN A 86 -10.87 13.76 -0.08
N VAL A 87 -9.61 13.68 0.34
CA VAL A 87 -8.58 14.59 -0.19
C VAL A 87 -8.31 14.36 -1.68
N ILE A 88 -8.43 13.12 -2.18
CA ILE A 88 -8.31 12.81 -3.60
C ILE A 88 -9.47 13.46 -4.36
N VAL A 89 -10.69 13.37 -3.85
CA VAL A 89 -11.85 14.00 -4.47
C VAL A 89 -11.74 15.53 -4.43
N ALA A 90 -11.30 16.10 -3.32
CA ALA A 90 -11.07 17.53 -3.18
C ALA A 90 -10.00 18.04 -4.16
N ALA A 91 -8.87 17.32 -4.29
CA ALA A 91 -7.80 17.67 -5.22
C ALA A 91 -8.26 17.57 -6.70
N ALA A 92 -9.09 16.59 -7.04
CA ALA A 92 -9.63 16.42 -8.39
C ALA A 92 -10.52 17.60 -8.82
N ASN A 93 -11.22 18.21 -7.86
CA ASN A 93 -12.12 19.34 -8.09
C ASN A 93 -11.40 20.70 -8.01
N LEU A 94 -10.09 20.72 -7.68
CA LEU A 94 -9.33 21.94 -7.45
C LEU A 94 -9.01 22.69 -8.74
N LEU A 95 -8.47 21.97 -9.73
CA LEU A 95 -8.00 22.52 -10.99
C LEU A 95 -8.39 21.59 -12.15
N PRO A 96 -9.05 22.10 -13.21
CA PRO A 96 -9.35 21.30 -14.40
C PRO A 96 -8.09 20.79 -15.11
N GLY A 97 -8.14 19.57 -15.63
CA GLY A 97 -7.00 18.95 -16.33
C GLY A 97 -5.96 18.27 -15.43
N TYR A 98 -6.19 18.27 -14.12
CA TYR A 98 -5.36 17.59 -13.12
C TYR A 98 -6.03 16.31 -12.62
N ALA A 99 -5.24 15.25 -12.49
CA ALA A 99 -5.69 13.94 -12.07
C ALA A 99 -4.90 13.47 -10.83
N PRO A 100 -5.49 13.54 -9.63
CA PRO A 100 -4.86 12.98 -8.43
C PRO A 100 -4.80 11.45 -8.54
N TYR A 101 -3.72 10.85 -8.03
CA TYR A 101 -3.50 9.40 -8.18
C TYR A 101 -2.88 8.71 -6.97
N ALA A 102 -2.36 9.46 -6.00
CA ALA A 102 -1.79 8.90 -4.78
C ALA A 102 -1.85 9.89 -3.62
N VAL A 103 -1.74 9.37 -2.40
CA VAL A 103 -1.83 10.12 -1.14
C VAL A 103 -0.61 9.84 -0.28
N ALA A 104 -0.02 10.88 0.30
CA ALA A 104 0.95 10.82 1.37
C ALA A 104 0.28 11.27 2.68
N LEU A 105 -0.16 10.31 3.49
CA LEU A 105 -0.86 10.60 4.73
C LEU A 105 0.12 10.74 5.90
N THR A 106 0.14 11.92 6.52
CA THR A 106 0.88 12.15 7.77
C THR A 106 -0.09 12.31 8.95
N ARG A 107 0.44 12.59 10.14
CA ARG A 107 -0.42 12.85 11.31
C ARG A 107 -1.23 14.13 11.20
N LYS A 108 -0.69 15.19 10.59
CA LYS A 108 -1.30 16.54 10.59
C LYS A 108 -1.65 17.05 9.19
N ARG A 109 -0.97 16.55 8.16
CA ARG A 109 -1.14 16.95 6.77
C ARG A 109 -1.45 15.76 5.90
N VAL A 110 -2.13 16.01 4.79
CA VAL A 110 -2.30 15.05 3.71
C VAL A 110 -1.70 15.65 2.45
N GLY A 111 -0.84 14.88 1.79
CA GLY A 111 -0.27 15.22 0.50
C GLY A 111 -0.99 14.44 -0.58
N VAL A 112 -1.25 15.05 -1.73
CA VAL A 112 -1.83 14.39 -2.90
C VAL A 112 -0.87 14.52 -4.07
N LEU A 113 -0.51 13.40 -4.68
CA LEU A 113 0.23 13.39 -5.94
C LEU A 113 -0.73 13.54 -7.10
N VAL A 114 -0.41 14.48 -7.99
CA VAL A 114 -1.25 14.88 -9.09
C VAL A 114 -0.51 14.81 -10.42
N ALA A 115 -1.18 14.28 -11.44
CA ALA A 115 -0.71 14.33 -12.82
C ALA A 115 -1.46 15.46 -13.56
N GLY A 116 -0.75 16.28 -14.32
CA GLY A 116 -1.35 17.39 -15.05
C GLY A 116 -0.35 18.08 -15.97
N PRO A 117 -0.82 19.06 -16.76
CA PRO A 117 -0.01 19.73 -17.78
C PRO A 117 1.07 20.64 -17.20
N ASP A 118 0.81 21.32 -16.09
CA ASP A 118 1.74 22.25 -15.44
C ASP A 118 1.94 21.89 -13.98
N ALA A 119 3.18 21.61 -13.58
CA ALA A 119 3.45 21.23 -12.20
C ALA A 119 3.27 22.41 -11.22
N HIS A 120 3.43 23.65 -11.68
CA HIS A 120 3.45 24.86 -10.86
C HIS A 120 2.17 25.71 -10.98
N ALA A 121 1.08 25.11 -11.46
CA ALA A 121 -0.19 25.82 -11.53
C ALA A 121 -0.60 26.34 -10.14
N PRO A 122 -1.04 27.60 -10.04
CA PRO A 122 -1.29 28.24 -8.76
C PRO A 122 -2.41 27.51 -8.01
N LEU A 123 -2.11 27.10 -6.77
CA LEU A 123 -3.07 26.44 -5.90
C LEU A 123 -3.82 27.47 -5.05
N PRO A 124 -5.15 27.36 -4.92
CA PRO A 124 -5.90 28.18 -3.98
C PRO A 124 -5.59 27.78 -2.54
N ALA A 125 -5.58 28.75 -1.62
CA ALA A 125 -5.47 28.47 -0.19
C ALA A 125 -6.63 27.54 0.26
N PRO A 126 -6.37 26.58 1.18
CA PRO A 126 -5.15 26.38 1.96
C PRO A 126 -4.12 25.43 1.33
N TRP A 127 -4.28 25.04 0.06
CA TRP A 127 -3.39 24.10 -0.61
C TRP A 127 -2.02 24.72 -0.88
N GLN A 128 -0.98 23.90 -0.77
CA GLN A 128 0.40 24.30 -0.96
C GLN A 128 1.15 23.25 -1.77
N HIS A 129 2.05 23.68 -2.64
CA HIS A 129 3.00 22.76 -3.26
C HIS A 129 4.00 22.26 -2.22
N ASP A 130 4.50 21.05 -2.42
CA ASP A 130 5.74 20.61 -1.78
C ASP A 130 6.93 21.38 -2.36
N ASP A 131 7.88 21.74 -1.50
CA ASP A 131 9.07 22.48 -1.89
C ASP A 131 9.97 21.70 -2.87
N GLN A 132 9.92 20.36 -2.84
CA GLN A 132 10.75 19.48 -3.65
C GLN A 132 10.00 18.86 -4.83
N ASP A 133 8.69 18.65 -4.72
CA ASP A 133 7.85 18.18 -5.82
C ASP A 133 6.58 19.02 -5.97
N PRO A 134 6.52 19.97 -6.92
CA PRO A 134 5.33 20.80 -7.12
C PRO A 134 4.08 19.98 -7.52
N ARG A 135 4.22 18.71 -7.93
CA ARG A 135 3.09 17.81 -8.17
C ARG A 135 2.53 17.16 -6.91
N LEU A 136 3.19 17.32 -5.78
CA LEU A 136 2.71 16.91 -4.47
C LEU A 136 2.06 18.11 -3.79
N TRP A 137 0.75 18.07 -3.64
CA TRP A 137 -0.03 19.15 -3.05
C TRP A 137 -0.41 18.81 -1.62
N TRP A 138 -0.03 19.66 -0.68
CA TRP A 138 -0.28 19.50 0.74
C TRP A 138 -1.45 20.34 1.21
N ILE A 139 -2.22 19.76 2.13
CA ILE A 139 -3.25 20.43 2.92
C ILE A 139 -3.20 19.91 4.35
N ASP A 140 -3.58 20.75 5.32
CA ASP A 140 -3.77 20.30 6.69
C ASP A 140 -4.99 19.38 6.77
N ARG A 141 -4.90 18.31 7.57
CA ARG A 141 -5.96 17.29 7.69
C ARG A 141 -7.30 17.88 8.12
N ASP A 142 -7.25 18.84 9.03
CA ASP A 142 -8.44 19.48 9.60
C ASP A 142 -9.01 20.56 8.66
N SER A 143 -8.31 20.86 7.56
CA SER A 143 -8.68 21.86 6.56
C SER A 143 -9.14 21.24 5.25
N VAL A 144 -9.24 19.89 5.16
CA VAL A 144 -9.72 19.20 3.95
C VAL A 144 -11.18 19.60 3.73
N PRO A 145 -11.53 20.25 2.60
CA PRO A 145 -12.89 20.67 2.36
C PRO A 145 -13.78 19.44 2.11
N GLU A 146 -15.04 19.54 2.53
CA GLU A 146 -16.03 18.55 2.11
C GLU A 146 -16.17 18.58 0.58
N PRO A 147 -16.17 17.42 -0.09
CA PRO A 147 -16.21 17.37 -1.54
C PRO A 147 -17.55 17.93 -2.05
N ALA A 148 -17.49 19.07 -2.76
CA ALA A 148 -18.66 19.76 -3.32
C ALA A 148 -19.42 18.93 -4.37
N ALA A 149 -18.73 18.00 -5.04
CA ALA A 149 -19.31 17.05 -5.97
C ALA A 149 -18.79 15.64 -5.68
N ARG A 150 -19.69 14.65 -5.66
CA ARG A 150 -19.28 13.24 -5.62
C ARG A 150 -18.69 12.87 -6.97
N ARG A 151 -17.46 12.34 -6.96
CA ARG A 151 -16.90 11.63 -8.10
C ARG A 151 -17.82 10.45 -8.42
N ALA A 152 -17.94 10.09 -9.71
CA ALA A 152 -18.74 8.93 -10.13
C ALA A 152 -18.29 7.62 -9.45
N GLU A 153 -17.01 7.53 -9.06
CA GLU A 153 -16.44 6.40 -8.31
C GLU A 153 -15.61 6.91 -7.12
N THR A 154 -15.83 6.34 -5.94
CA THR A 154 -15.00 6.55 -4.75
C THR A 154 -13.58 6.01 -4.99
N PRO A 155 -12.51 6.79 -4.69
CA PRO A 155 -11.12 6.34 -4.91
C PRO A 155 -10.79 5.04 -4.17
N LEU A 156 -10.28 4.02 -4.89
CA LEU A 156 -9.85 2.77 -4.26
C LEU A 156 -8.39 2.84 -3.87
N LEU A 157 -8.13 3.33 -2.65
CA LEU A 157 -6.78 3.44 -2.13
C LEU A 157 -6.21 2.07 -1.70
N VAL A 158 -4.90 1.87 -1.89
CA VAL A 158 -4.14 0.79 -1.24
C VAL A 158 -2.80 1.33 -0.73
N CYS A 159 -2.36 0.88 0.44
CA CYS A 159 -1.08 1.27 1.01
C CYS A 159 0.09 0.57 0.30
N LEU A 160 1.14 1.35 0.00
CA LEU A 160 2.39 0.87 -0.59
C LEU A 160 3.55 0.79 0.41
N GLY A 161 3.48 1.55 1.51
CA GLY A 161 4.53 1.59 2.52
C GLY A 161 4.60 2.95 3.22
N THR A 162 5.76 3.28 3.79
CA THR A 162 6.02 4.61 4.34
C THR A 162 7.00 5.38 3.47
N ASP A 163 7.11 6.69 3.63
CA ASP A 163 8.23 7.43 3.07
C ASP A 163 9.56 6.99 3.69
N SER A 164 10.68 7.43 3.10
CA SER A 164 12.02 7.16 3.60
C SER A 164 12.27 7.71 5.02
N GLY A 165 11.56 8.76 5.45
CA GLY A 165 11.58 9.30 6.81
C GLY A 165 10.77 8.47 7.82
N GLY A 166 9.77 7.70 7.35
CA GLY A 166 8.82 6.98 8.19
C GLY A 166 7.84 7.90 8.93
N THR A 167 7.50 9.03 8.32
CA THR A 167 6.57 10.06 8.83
C THR A 167 5.25 10.07 8.07
N ALA A 168 5.23 9.59 6.82
CA ALA A 168 4.07 9.50 5.96
C ALA A 168 3.79 8.05 5.56
N VAL A 169 2.51 7.71 5.40
CA VAL A 169 2.05 6.47 4.76
C VAL A 169 1.65 6.80 3.33
N LEU A 170 2.20 6.05 2.38
CA LEU A 170 1.96 6.28 0.96
C LEU A 170 0.88 5.30 0.49
N MET A 171 -0.16 5.86 -0.12
CA MET A 171 -1.30 5.15 -0.65
C MET A 171 -1.49 5.52 -2.12
N ILE A 172 -2.03 4.60 -2.91
CA ILE A 172 -2.26 4.81 -4.34
C ILE A 172 -3.71 4.51 -4.70
N ASP A 173 -4.32 5.37 -5.53
CA ASP A 173 -5.67 5.16 -6.06
C ASP A 173 -5.59 4.23 -7.27
N LEU A 174 -6.08 3.00 -7.11
CA LEU A 174 -6.12 2.00 -8.17
C LEU A 174 -7.18 2.30 -9.24
N LEU A 175 -8.12 3.22 -8.98
CA LEU A 175 -9.12 3.63 -9.96
C LEU A 175 -8.64 4.79 -10.83
N SER A 176 -7.77 5.64 -10.32
CA SER A 176 -7.13 6.70 -11.09
C SER A 176 -6.21 6.14 -12.17
N GLY A 177 -6.23 6.73 -13.36
CA GLY A 177 -5.27 6.45 -14.43
C GLY A 177 -5.45 5.08 -15.12
N PRO A 178 -4.35 4.45 -15.57
CA PRO A 178 -4.41 3.18 -16.29
C PRO A 178 -5.07 2.05 -15.49
N ARG A 179 -5.73 1.13 -16.19
CA ARG A 179 -6.39 -0.05 -15.59
C ARG A 179 -5.42 -1.14 -15.14
N SER A 180 -4.13 -0.94 -15.35
CA SER A 180 -3.06 -1.86 -14.94
C SER A 180 -2.10 -1.16 -13.99
N LEU A 181 -1.71 -1.85 -12.92
CA LEU A 181 -0.61 -1.51 -12.03
C LEU A 181 0.43 -2.63 -12.10
N SER A 182 1.65 -2.30 -12.49
CA SER A 182 2.77 -3.24 -12.56
C SER A 182 3.77 -2.94 -11.45
N VAL A 183 4.08 -3.98 -10.67
CA VAL A 183 5.14 -3.95 -9.67
C VAL A 183 6.27 -4.83 -10.17
N TYR A 184 7.42 -4.26 -10.52
CA TYR A 184 8.54 -4.99 -11.12
C TYR A 184 9.87 -4.66 -10.42
N GLY A 185 10.96 -5.28 -10.87
CA GLY A 185 12.30 -5.07 -10.31
C GLY A 185 12.71 -6.23 -9.42
N VAL A 186 13.23 -5.92 -8.23
CA VAL A 186 13.76 -6.92 -7.30
C VAL A 186 12.62 -7.79 -6.71
N ASP A 187 12.52 -9.05 -7.14
CA ASP A 187 11.41 -9.97 -6.81
C ASP A 187 11.15 -10.12 -5.30
N ARG A 188 12.22 -10.22 -4.48
CA ARG A 188 12.13 -10.31 -3.01
C ARG A 188 11.43 -9.12 -2.33
N ILE A 189 11.21 -8.02 -3.06
CA ILE A 189 10.48 -6.84 -2.61
C ILE A 189 9.16 -6.70 -3.38
N ALA A 190 9.20 -6.83 -4.71
CA ALA A 190 8.03 -6.69 -5.58
C ALA A 190 6.91 -7.67 -5.23
N ARG A 191 7.24 -8.96 -5.04
CA ARG A 191 6.26 -10.01 -4.76
C ARG A 191 5.55 -9.82 -3.42
N PRO A 192 6.24 -9.58 -2.28
CA PRO A 192 5.55 -9.23 -1.03
C PRO A 192 4.67 -7.99 -1.12
N VAL A 193 5.04 -7.00 -1.95
CA VAL A 193 4.21 -5.80 -2.17
C VAL A 193 2.93 -6.15 -2.91
N VAL A 194 3.02 -6.91 -4.02
CA VAL A 194 1.85 -7.38 -4.77
C VAL A 194 0.92 -8.22 -3.88
N GLN A 195 1.49 -9.15 -3.10
CA GLN A 195 0.72 -9.95 -2.14
C GLN A 195 0.04 -9.07 -1.08
N ALA A 196 0.72 -8.04 -0.57
CA ALA A 196 0.14 -7.13 0.41
C ALA A 196 -0.94 -6.23 -0.18
N ILE A 197 -0.84 -5.83 -1.44
CA ILE A 197 -1.91 -5.11 -2.15
C ILE A 197 -3.11 -6.04 -2.36
N ALA A 198 -2.87 -7.26 -2.87
CA ALA A 198 -3.92 -8.27 -3.06
C ALA A 198 -4.68 -8.55 -1.75
N ALA A 199 -3.97 -8.72 -0.64
CA ALA A 199 -4.58 -8.94 0.68
C ALA A 199 -5.37 -7.73 1.20
N GLN A 200 -4.97 -6.50 0.84
CA GLN A 200 -5.77 -5.31 1.15
C GLN A 200 -7.07 -5.30 0.35
N LEU A 201 -7.00 -5.61 -0.95
CA LEU A 201 -8.17 -5.65 -1.83
C LEU A 201 -9.15 -6.76 -1.44
N ASP A 202 -8.65 -7.96 -1.16
CA ASP A 202 -9.44 -9.13 -0.78
C ASP A 202 -10.32 -8.89 0.45
N VAL A 203 -9.82 -8.12 1.42
CA VAL A 203 -10.63 -7.78 2.60
C VAL A 203 -11.52 -6.56 2.39
N ARG A 204 -11.07 -5.56 1.64
CA ARG A 204 -11.83 -4.32 1.50
C ARG A 204 -12.96 -4.43 0.49
N LEU A 205 -12.86 -5.35 -0.47
CA LEU A 205 -13.84 -5.51 -1.54
C LEU A 205 -14.83 -6.66 -1.26
N PRO A 206 -15.99 -6.68 -1.94
CA PRO A 206 -16.92 -7.81 -1.88
C PRO A 206 -16.26 -9.14 -2.24
N VAL A 207 -16.76 -10.23 -1.65
CA VAL A 207 -16.28 -11.59 -1.94
C VAL A 207 -16.38 -11.87 -3.45
N GLY A 208 -15.28 -12.34 -4.05
CA GLY A 208 -15.19 -12.64 -5.48
C GLY A 208 -14.84 -11.43 -6.37
N ALA A 209 -14.71 -10.23 -5.81
CA ALA A 209 -14.27 -9.04 -6.55
C ALA A 209 -12.79 -9.09 -6.98
N ILE A 210 -11.99 -9.97 -6.37
CA ILE A 210 -10.59 -10.19 -6.70
C ILE A 210 -10.36 -11.66 -7.08
N GLU A 211 -9.53 -11.87 -8.09
CA GLU A 211 -9.01 -13.17 -8.48
C GLU A 211 -7.48 -13.13 -8.43
N VAL A 212 -6.88 -14.01 -7.65
CA VAL A 212 -5.43 -14.14 -7.51
C VAL A 212 -4.98 -15.34 -8.35
N ALA A 213 -4.30 -15.06 -9.46
CA ALA A 213 -3.81 -16.10 -10.35
C ALA A 213 -2.65 -16.88 -9.73
N GLU A 214 -2.32 -18.00 -10.38
CA GLU A 214 -1.19 -18.85 -10.01
C GLU A 214 0.13 -18.06 -9.94
N GLY A 215 1.06 -18.56 -9.12
CA GLY A 215 2.40 -17.98 -9.01
C GLY A 215 2.49 -16.70 -8.18
N ILE A 216 1.39 -16.14 -7.67
CA ILE A 216 1.44 -14.99 -6.74
C ILE A 216 1.82 -15.42 -5.33
N HIS A 217 1.19 -16.45 -4.77
CA HIS A 217 1.43 -16.94 -3.41
C HIS A 217 1.57 -18.47 -3.41
N SER A 218 2.61 -18.99 -2.76
CA SER A 218 2.94 -20.43 -2.81
C SER A 218 1.92 -21.35 -2.14
N GLN A 219 1.06 -20.79 -1.26
CA GLN A 219 -0.01 -21.53 -0.58
C GLN A 219 -1.40 -21.25 -1.18
N HIS A 220 -1.47 -20.52 -2.30
CA HIS A 220 -2.72 -20.26 -2.99
C HIS A 220 -2.68 -20.93 -4.35
N ASP A 221 -3.56 -21.91 -4.55
CA ASP A 221 -3.74 -22.59 -5.82
C ASP A 221 -4.67 -21.75 -6.71
N GLY A 222 -4.10 -20.74 -7.34
CA GLY A 222 -4.82 -19.81 -8.21
C GLY A 222 -5.00 -20.36 -9.62
N LEU A 223 -5.96 -19.82 -10.37
CA LEU A 223 -6.13 -20.17 -11.79
C LEU A 223 -4.96 -19.62 -12.62
N PRO A 224 -4.63 -20.24 -13.77
CA PRO A 224 -3.75 -19.62 -14.76
C PRO A 224 -4.25 -18.24 -15.16
N LEU A 225 -3.34 -17.29 -15.38
CA LEU A 225 -3.71 -15.88 -15.57
C LEU A 225 -4.74 -15.68 -16.70
N ALA A 226 -4.59 -16.42 -17.81
CA ALA A 226 -5.53 -16.36 -18.94
C ALA A 226 -6.97 -16.74 -18.54
N GLN A 227 -7.14 -17.65 -17.58
CA GLN A 227 -8.44 -18.08 -17.07
C GLN A 227 -8.96 -17.12 -15.99
N ALA A 228 -8.08 -16.65 -15.11
CA ALA A 228 -8.41 -15.67 -14.08
C ALA A 228 -8.99 -14.38 -14.71
N VAL A 229 -8.41 -13.92 -15.81
CA VAL A 229 -8.82 -12.71 -16.52
C VAL A 229 -10.23 -12.78 -17.11
N VAL A 230 -10.82 -13.96 -17.27
CA VAL A 230 -12.20 -14.13 -17.75
C VAL A 230 -13.18 -14.57 -16.65
N ARG A 231 -12.71 -14.77 -15.41
CA ARG A 231 -13.55 -15.17 -14.27
C ARG A 231 -14.67 -14.16 -14.02
N LEU A 232 -15.93 -14.59 -14.01
CA LEU A 232 -17.06 -13.71 -13.73
C LEU A 232 -17.03 -13.22 -12.27
N GLY A 233 -17.42 -11.97 -12.04
CA GLY A 233 -17.42 -11.34 -10.71
C GLY A 233 -16.10 -10.67 -10.31
N ALA A 234 -14.98 -11.08 -10.91
CA ALA A 234 -13.67 -10.52 -10.59
C ALA A 234 -13.45 -9.16 -11.30
N TRP A 235 -13.36 -8.10 -10.50
CA TRP A 235 -13.00 -6.76 -10.96
C TRP A 235 -11.48 -6.55 -10.97
N PHE A 236 -10.77 -7.14 -10.01
CA PHE A 236 -9.32 -7.08 -9.90
C PHE A 236 -8.71 -8.45 -10.17
N ILE A 237 -7.73 -8.50 -11.07
CA ILE A 237 -6.96 -9.69 -11.36
C ILE A 237 -5.52 -9.46 -10.90
N VAL A 238 -4.96 -10.40 -10.14
CA VAL A 238 -3.57 -10.34 -9.68
C VAL A 238 -2.78 -11.45 -10.36
N GLY A 239 -1.71 -11.14 -11.08
CA GLY A 239 -0.96 -12.14 -11.86
C GLY A 239 0.55 -11.93 -11.87
N ALA A 240 1.31 -13.02 -11.95
CA ALA A 240 2.77 -12.98 -12.07
C ALA A 240 3.28 -13.11 -13.50
N GLU A 241 2.42 -13.59 -14.41
CA GLU A 241 2.75 -13.76 -15.81
C GLU A 241 2.38 -12.50 -16.63
N PRO A 242 3.09 -12.23 -17.74
CA PRO A 242 2.68 -11.19 -18.64
C PRO A 242 1.35 -11.56 -19.31
N LEU A 243 0.37 -10.65 -19.26
CA LEU A 243 -0.88 -10.85 -19.98
C LEU A 243 -0.64 -10.72 -21.50
N HIS A 244 -0.91 -11.79 -22.24
CA HIS A 244 -0.74 -11.85 -23.69
C HIS A 244 -1.98 -11.42 -24.48
N VAL A 245 -3.13 -11.29 -23.80
CA VAL A 245 -4.39 -10.85 -24.37
C VAL A 245 -4.76 -9.45 -23.87
N PRO A 246 -5.63 -8.69 -24.57
CA PRO A 246 -6.15 -7.43 -24.04
C PRO A 246 -6.90 -7.64 -22.72
N LEU A 247 -6.73 -6.72 -21.76
CA LEU A 247 -7.49 -6.75 -20.52
C LEU A 247 -8.99 -6.48 -20.81
N PRO A 248 -9.91 -7.42 -20.53
CA PRO A 248 -11.34 -7.24 -20.80
C PRO A 248 -11.90 -6.02 -20.09
N SER A 249 -12.82 -5.28 -20.73
CA SER A 249 -13.47 -4.08 -20.18
C SER A 249 -14.04 -4.29 -18.77
N GLY A 250 -14.00 -3.24 -17.94
CA GLY A 250 -14.47 -3.29 -16.54
C GLY A 250 -13.51 -3.95 -15.54
N ARG A 251 -12.43 -4.60 -15.98
CA ARG A 251 -11.42 -5.21 -15.11
C ARG A 251 -10.20 -4.33 -14.85
N ARG A 252 -9.46 -4.61 -13.79
CA ARG A 252 -8.15 -4.02 -13.49
C ARG A 252 -7.13 -5.11 -13.22
N LEU A 253 -5.89 -4.87 -13.61
CA LEU A 253 -4.79 -5.82 -13.49
C LEU A 253 -3.75 -5.30 -12.50
N LEU A 254 -3.37 -6.14 -11.53
CA LEU A 254 -2.18 -5.98 -10.71
C LEU A 254 -1.16 -7.03 -11.15
N SER A 255 -0.12 -6.62 -11.88
CA SER A 255 0.90 -7.55 -12.39
C SER A 255 2.18 -7.49 -11.57
N LEU A 256 2.69 -8.66 -11.17
CA LEU A 256 4.07 -8.82 -10.73
C LEU A 256 4.95 -9.02 -11.97
N GLY A 257 5.89 -8.11 -12.19
CA GLY A 257 6.75 -8.10 -13.39
C GLY A 257 6.38 -7.00 -14.38
N PRO A 258 7.12 -6.90 -15.51
CA PRO A 258 6.99 -5.80 -16.45
C PRO A 258 5.61 -5.78 -17.11
N ALA A 259 4.99 -4.59 -17.15
CA ALA A 259 3.72 -4.40 -17.82
C ALA A 259 3.83 -4.37 -19.35
N ARG A 260 2.71 -4.66 -20.01
CA ARG A 260 2.48 -4.36 -21.43
C ARG A 260 1.34 -3.35 -21.55
N GLY A 261 1.43 -2.43 -22.51
CA GLY A 261 0.42 -1.40 -22.74
C GLY A 261 0.44 -0.27 -21.70
N SER A 262 -0.71 0.36 -21.49
CA SER A 262 -0.86 1.45 -20.52
C SER A 262 -0.95 0.89 -19.10
N SER A 263 0.10 1.11 -18.30
CA SER A 263 0.16 0.67 -16.91
C SER A 263 0.79 1.74 -16.05
N ARG A 264 0.31 1.86 -14.81
CA ARG A 264 1.08 2.51 -13.76
C ARG A 264 2.23 1.58 -13.33
N LEU A 265 3.38 2.18 -13.03
CA LEU A 265 4.62 1.44 -12.79
C LEU A 265 5.14 1.73 -11.37
N VAL A 266 5.41 0.65 -10.63
CA VAL A 266 6.07 0.67 -9.32
C VAL A 266 7.30 -0.22 -9.40
N GLU A 267 8.47 0.36 -9.24
CA GLU A 267 9.74 -0.36 -9.33
C GLU A 267 10.31 -0.64 -7.95
N ALA A 268 10.55 -1.91 -7.66
CA ALA A 268 11.28 -2.38 -6.50
C ALA A 268 12.78 -2.33 -6.77
N LEU A 269 13.49 -1.50 -6.00
CA LEU A 269 14.88 -1.17 -6.22
C LEU A 269 15.84 -2.03 -5.39
N PRO A 270 17.13 -2.12 -5.79
CA PRO A 270 18.14 -2.87 -5.04
C PRO A 270 18.34 -2.40 -3.59
N ASP A 271 18.05 -1.13 -3.31
CA ASP A 271 18.17 -0.49 -2.00
C ASP A 271 17.00 -0.80 -1.04
N GLN A 272 16.09 -1.70 -1.43
CA GLN A 272 14.90 -2.09 -0.67
C GLN A 272 13.79 -1.05 -0.62
N SER A 273 13.83 -0.02 -1.46
CA SER A 273 12.74 0.93 -1.64
C SER A 273 11.88 0.62 -2.86
N LEU A 274 10.70 1.25 -2.94
CA LEU A 274 9.92 1.37 -4.17
C LEU A 274 10.05 2.77 -4.75
N ARG A 275 10.04 2.83 -6.07
CA ARG A 275 9.84 4.05 -6.87
C ARG A 275 8.49 3.97 -7.56
N LEU A 276 7.64 4.97 -7.32
CA LEU A 276 6.42 5.16 -8.11
C LEU A 276 6.73 6.04 -9.31
N HIS A 277 6.57 5.53 -10.53
CA HIS A 277 6.82 6.33 -11.73
C HIS A 277 5.78 7.43 -11.87
N GLY A 278 6.24 8.65 -12.16
CA GLY A 278 5.41 9.86 -12.20
C GLY A 278 5.49 10.71 -10.92
N ALA A 279 6.00 10.15 -9.82
CA ALA A 279 6.35 10.90 -8.61
C ALA A 279 7.83 11.34 -8.66
N ALA A 280 8.20 12.35 -7.85
CA ALA A 280 9.60 12.76 -7.73
C ALA A 280 10.51 11.65 -7.16
N GLU A 281 11.78 11.66 -7.58
CA GLU A 281 12.75 10.63 -7.21
C GLU A 281 13.07 10.57 -5.71
N TRP A 282 12.87 11.68 -5.00
CA TRP A 282 13.09 11.75 -3.55
C TRP A 282 11.99 11.01 -2.77
N LEU A 283 10.81 10.81 -3.38
CA LEU A 283 9.68 10.09 -2.78
C LEU A 283 9.90 8.58 -2.86
N ARG A 284 10.95 8.10 -2.19
CA ARG A 284 11.23 6.68 -2.00
C ARG A 284 10.28 6.11 -0.97
N ILE A 285 9.65 4.99 -1.31
CA ILE A 285 8.72 4.29 -0.42
C ILE A 285 9.48 3.12 0.22
N ASP A 286 9.41 2.97 1.54
CA ASP A 286 9.85 1.77 2.25
C ASP A 286 8.68 0.77 2.37
N PRO A 287 8.68 -0.33 1.59
CA PRO A 287 7.65 -1.37 1.66
C PRO A 287 7.94 -2.43 2.72
N LEU A 288 9.13 -2.47 3.32
CA LEU A 288 9.57 -3.56 4.19
C LEU A 288 8.59 -3.88 5.33
N PRO A 289 7.97 -2.91 6.03
CA PRO A 289 6.99 -3.21 7.07
C PRO A 289 5.59 -3.55 6.54
N LEU A 290 5.29 -3.35 5.24
CA LEU A 290 3.94 -3.40 4.67
C LEU A 290 3.26 -4.76 4.88
N ALA A 291 3.85 -5.86 4.38
CA ALA A 291 3.23 -7.18 4.45
C ALA A 291 2.90 -7.58 5.90
N ARG A 292 3.81 -7.27 6.84
CA ARG A 292 3.59 -7.55 8.27
C ARG A 292 2.53 -6.63 8.90
N ALA A 293 2.44 -5.37 8.45
CA ALA A 293 1.42 -4.43 8.91
C ALA A 293 0.02 -4.86 8.42
N VAL A 294 -0.10 -5.24 7.15
CA VAL A 294 -1.33 -5.76 6.53
C VAL A 294 -1.77 -7.04 7.23
N GLN A 295 -0.89 -8.03 7.37
CA GLN A 295 -1.21 -9.28 8.07
C GLN A 295 -1.78 -9.04 9.48
N ARG A 296 -1.25 -8.06 10.21
CA ARG A 296 -1.73 -7.71 11.57
C ARG A 296 -3.02 -6.93 11.60
N SER A 297 -3.39 -6.30 10.49
CA SER A 297 -4.51 -5.35 10.43
C SER A 297 -5.63 -5.85 9.53
N ILE A 298 -5.44 -7.01 8.88
CA ILE A 298 -6.32 -7.53 7.83
C ILE A 298 -7.78 -7.56 8.29
N ARG A 299 -8.08 -8.09 9.48
CA ARG A 299 -9.46 -8.16 10.03
C ARG A 299 -10.08 -6.82 10.45
N SER A 300 -9.33 -5.75 10.35
CA SER A 300 -9.69 -4.40 10.80
C SER A 300 -9.47 -3.35 9.71
N LEU A 301 -9.20 -3.78 8.48
CA LEU A 301 -9.19 -2.88 7.34
C LEU A 301 -10.62 -2.40 7.09
N PRO A 302 -10.85 -1.10 6.89
CA PRO A 302 -12.19 -0.60 6.61
C PRO A 302 -12.66 -1.09 5.24
N PRO A 303 -13.91 -1.56 5.10
CA PRO A 303 -14.46 -1.95 3.81
C PRO A 303 -14.47 -0.76 2.85
N HIS A 304 -14.54 -1.05 1.55
CA HIS A 304 -14.73 -0.06 0.51
C HIS A 304 -16.06 -0.34 -0.21
N ASP A 305 -16.83 0.71 -0.46
CA ASP A 305 -18.16 0.66 -1.10
C ASP A 305 -18.06 0.48 -2.63
N PHE A 306 -17.10 -0.33 -3.09
CA PHE A 306 -16.85 -0.51 -4.51
C PHE A 306 -17.97 -1.35 -5.13
N GLY A 307 -18.67 -0.80 -6.12
CA GLY A 307 -19.74 -1.50 -6.84
C GLY A 307 -21.06 -1.65 -6.08
N THR A 308 -21.22 -1.04 -4.90
CA THR A 308 -22.51 -0.96 -4.20
C THR A 308 -23.38 0.21 -4.69
N ASP A 309 -22.76 1.23 -5.29
CA ASP A 309 -23.42 2.42 -5.85
C ASP A 309 -23.72 2.31 -7.35
N THR A 310 -23.58 1.13 -7.96
CA THR A 310 -24.49 0.78 -9.04
C THR A 310 -25.88 0.68 -8.43
N SER A 311 -26.50 1.85 -8.25
CA SER A 311 -27.81 2.06 -8.82
C SER A 311 -27.75 1.33 -10.14
N PHE A 312 -28.29 0.11 -10.17
CA PHE A 312 -29.03 -0.27 -11.35
C PHE A 312 -29.86 0.97 -11.59
N THR A 313 -29.51 1.75 -12.60
CA THR A 313 -30.53 2.46 -13.34
C THR A 313 -31.49 1.32 -13.61
N THR A 314 -32.52 1.19 -12.75
CA THR A 314 -33.83 0.73 -13.17
C THR A 314 -33.93 1.45 -14.48
N ALA A 315 -33.72 0.69 -15.57
CA ALA A 315 -34.07 1.17 -16.87
C ALA A 315 -35.43 1.79 -16.61
N GLU A 316 -35.55 3.11 -16.81
CA GLU A 316 -36.88 3.65 -16.93
C GLU A 316 -37.58 2.67 -17.86
N PRO A 317 -38.70 2.06 -17.42
CA PRO A 317 -39.42 1.16 -18.29
C PRO A 317 -39.62 2.01 -19.55
N LEU A 318 -39.00 1.56 -20.64
CA LEU A 318 -39.13 2.20 -21.93
C LEU A 318 -40.59 1.96 -22.28
N ASP A 319 -41.45 2.87 -21.81
CA ASP A 319 -42.90 2.89 -21.96
C ASP A 319 -43.20 3.44 -23.37
N ASP A 320 -42.53 2.83 -24.34
CA ASP A 320 -42.49 3.21 -25.76
C ASP A 320 -43.04 2.05 -26.62
N LEU A 321 -43.94 1.25 -26.04
CA LEU A 321 -44.69 0.19 -26.73
C LEU A 321 -46.18 0.50 -26.91
N ASP A 322 -46.64 1.70 -26.52
CA ASP A 322 -48.04 2.12 -26.70
C ASP A 322 -48.37 2.58 -28.14
N ASP A 323 -47.37 2.71 -29.00
CA ASP A 323 -47.52 3.09 -30.41
C ASP A 323 -47.75 1.92 -31.38
N LEU A 324 -47.82 0.68 -30.88
CA LEU A 324 -48.19 -0.50 -31.68
C LEU A 324 -49.68 -0.88 -31.54
N ARG A 325 -50.56 0.13 -31.46
CA ARG A 325 -52.00 -0.07 -31.69
C ARG A 325 -52.25 -0.38 -33.16
N MET A 326 -52.11 -1.64 -33.51
CA MET A 326 -52.63 -2.20 -34.75
C MET A 326 -54.16 -2.03 -34.78
N PRO A 327 -54.76 -1.55 -35.88
CA PRO A 327 -56.21 -1.42 -35.98
C PRO A 327 -56.85 -2.82 -35.92
N ALA A 328 -57.86 -2.95 -35.05
CA ALA A 328 -58.65 -4.16 -34.86
C ALA A 328 -59.32 -4.57 -36.19
N GLY A 329 -58.66 -5.46 -36.92
CA GLY A 329 -59.20 -6.18 -38.05
C GLY A 329 -59.81 -7.50 -37.59
N THR A 330 -61.12 -7.59 -37.69
CA THR A 330 -61.93 -8.79 -37.46
C THR A 330 -61.51 -9.91 -38.41
N ILE A 331 -60.86 -10.96 -37.90
CA ILE A 331 -60.81 -12.27 -38.56
C ILE A 331 -61.03 -13.33 -37.48
N GLY A 332 -62.10 -14.10 -37.66
CA GLY A 332 -62.51 -15.14 -36.72
C GLY A 332 -61.92 -16.52 -37.00
N VAL A 333 -62.51 -17.47 -36.28
CA VAL A 333 -62.59 -18.94 -36.52
C VAL A 333 -61.56 -19.81 -35.77
N SER A 334 -62.04 -20.28 -34.61
CA SER A 334 -62.19 -21.69 -34.18
C SER A 334 -61.00 -22.67 -34.03
N ALA A 335 -60.82 -23.06 -32.76
CA ALA A 335 -61.09 -24.38 -32.18
C ALA A 335 -59.98 -25.43 -31.95
N SER A 336 -60.03 -25.95 -30.70
CA SER A 336 -59.67 -27.31 -30.22
C SER A 336 -58.18 -27.59 -30.00
N ALA A 337 -57.70 -28.37 -29.04
CA ALA A 337 -58.18 -28.95 -27.77
C ALA A 337 -56.92 -29.53 -27.06
N ALA A 338 -57.01 -29.69 -25.74
CA ALA A 338 -56.30 -30.64 -24.84
C ALA A 338 -54.90 -31.17 -25.21
N ASP A 339 -53.93 -31.12 -24.28
CA ASP A 339 -53.60 -32.35 -23.52
C ASP A 339 -52.84 -32.04 -22.21
N ALA A 340 -52.97 -32.98 -21.29
CA ALA A 340 -52.44 -33.05 -19.94
C ALA A 340 -50.93 -33.38 -19.93
N GLY A 341 -50.25 -32.98 -18.85
CA GLY A 341 -48.92 -33.55 -18.56
C GLY A 341 -48.10 -32.83 -17.47
N GLU A 342 -48.50 -32.96 -16.21
CA GLU A 342 -47.54 -33.00 -15.07
C GLU A 342 -46.79 -34.36 -15.07
N PRO A 343 -45.68 -34.63 -14.33
CA PRO A 343 -45.24 -33.96 -13.09
C PRO A 343 -43.70 -33.82 -12.82
N THR A 344 -43.39 -33.01 -11.80
CA THR A 344 -42.33 -33.12 -10.75
C THR A 344 -41.02 -33.91 -10.97
N ARG A 345 -39.86 -33.32 -10.63
CA ARG A 345 -39.04 -33.67 -9.42
C ARG A 345 -37.67 -32.99 -9.29
N LYS A 346 -37.42 -32.56 -8.04
CA LYS A 346 -36.20 -32.61 -7.21
C LYS A 346 -35.00 -31.69 -7.50
N ALA A 347 -34.88 -30.71 -6.60
CA ALA A 347 -33.63 -30.09 -6.16
C ALA A 347 -32.78 -31.06 -5.33
N ALA A 348 -31.45 -30.95 -5.47
CA ALA A 348 -30.46 -31.61 -4.63
C ALA A 348 -29.72 -30.55 -3.79
N SER A 349 -29.81 -30.71 -2.47
CA SER A 349 -28.98 -30.07 -1.45
C SER A 349 -27.58 -30.70 -1.41
N TRP A 350 -26.54 -29.89 -1.21
CA TRP A 350 -25.21 -30.39 -0.83
C TRP A 350 -24.74 -29.67 0.44
N SER A 351 -24.38 -30.51 1.41
CA SER A 351 -23.60 -30.24 2.62
C SER A 351 -22.12 -30.08 2.31
#